data_AF-A0A8J7WCI2-F1
#
_entry.id   AF-A0A8J7WCI2-F1
#
_cell.length_a   1.000
_cell.length_b   1.000
_cell.length_c   1.000
_cell.angle_alpha   90.00
_cell.angle_beta   90.00
_cell.angle_gamma   90.00
#
_symmetry.space_group_name_H-M   'P 1'
#
loop_
_entity.id
_entity.type
_entity.pdbx_description
1 polymer ?
#
loop_
_entity_poly.entity_id
_entity_poly.type
_entity_poly.pdbx_seq_one_letter_code
_entity_poly.pdbx_strand_id
1 'polypeptide(L)'
;MTTTFYEHWRKAPEGAWCCPNFSPTEFACQGTGKLLVKEPALDKRQALRHRLGLPLIVRSAYRSPEHNRAVGGETRSKHVDGAASEVAMDDHDPVAFEAVAREWGKGV
;
A
#
# COMPACT_ATOMS: atom_id res chain seq x y z
N MET A 1 -10.80 -11.65 5.86
CA MET A 1 -9.59 -10.96 6.39
C MET A 1 -8.40 -11.88 6.23
N THR A 2 -8.00 -12.06 4.98
CA THR A 2 -6.88 -12.88 4.53
C THR A 2 -5.63 -12.01 4.45
N THR A 3 -4.46 -12.63 4.57
CA THR A 3 -3.18 -12.04 4.18
C THR A 3 -2.47 -13.06 3.31
N THR A 4 -2.30 -12.74 2.03
CA THR A 4 -1.86 -13.68 1.00
C THR A 4 -0.60 -13.15 0.33
N PHE A 5 0.45 -13.97 0.30
CA PHE A 5 1.75 -13.61 -0.23
C PHE A 5 1.97 -14.24 -1.61
N TYR A 6 2.58 -13.48 -2.52
CA TYR A 6 2.96 -13.93 -3.86
C TYR A 6 4.42 -13.57 -4.15
N GLU A 7 5.19 -14.54 -4.63
CA GLU A 7 6.59 -14.37 -5.04
C GLU A 7 6.80 -13.29 -6.12
N HIS A 8 5.75 -12.97 -6.89
CA HIS A 8 5.75 -11.84 -7.81
C HIS A 8 4.30 -11.38 -8.06
N TRP A 9 4.03 -10.09 -8.21
CA TRP A 9 2.67 -9.56 -8.43
C TRP A 9 1.98 -10.17 -9.66
N ARG A 10 2.72 -10.43 -10.75
CA ARG A 10 2.22 -11.16 -11.95
C ARG A 10 1.80 -12.62 -11.70
N LYS A 11 2.02 -13.17 -10.49
CA LYS A 11 1.58 -14.51 -10.08
C LYS A 11 0.32 -14.47 -9.19
N ALA A 12 -0.20 -13.29 -8.86
CA ALA A 12 -1.51 -13.18 -8.24
C ALA A 12 -2.59 -13.48 -9.30
N PRO A 13 -3.56 -14.40 -9.03
CA PRO A 13 -4.66 -14.65 -9.96
C PRO A 13 -5.62 -13.45 -9.98
N GLU A 14 -6.43 -13.33 -11.03
CA GLU A 14 -7.30 -12.16 -11.28
C GLU A 14 -8.24 -11.85 -10.09
N GLY A 15 -8.77 -12.89 -9.43
CA GLY A 15 -9.62 -12.75 -8.24
C GLY A 15 -8.90 -12.43 -6.92
N ALA A 16 -7.57 -12.29 -6.91
CA ALA A 16 -6.80 -11.98 -5.69
C ALA A 16 -6.67 -10.47 -5.39
N TRP A 17 -7.24 -9.60 -6.23
CA TRP A 17 -7.08 -8.15 -6.13
C TRP A 17 -8.42 -7.43 -5.91
N CYS A 18 -8.61 -6.85 -4.73
CA CYS A 18 -9.87 -6.18 -4.33
C CYS A 18 -9.94 -4.68 -4.64
N CYS A 19 -8.85 -4.06 -5.12
CA CYS A 19 -8.73 -2.60 -5.24
C CYS A 19 -8.83 -2.11 -6.69
N PRO A 20 -10.02 -1.74 -7.21
CA PRO A 20 -10.16 -1.29 -8.60
C PRO A 20 -9.49 0.07 -8.90
N ASN A 21 -9.16 0.88 -7.89
CA ASN A 21 -8.49 2.18 -8.09
C ASN A 21 -6.96 2.11 -7.96
N PHE A 22 -6.38 0.91 -7.86
CA PHE A 22 -4.94 0.66 -7.72
C PHE A 22 -4.55 -0.62 -8.47
N SER A 23 -3.27 -0.77 -8.83
CA SER A 23 -2.73 -1.98 -9.42
C SER A 23 -1.98 -2.86 -8.40
N PRO A 24 -1.88 -4.18 -8.64
CA PRO A 24 -0.96 -5.05 -7.89
C PRO A 24 0.51 -4.60 -7.95
N THR A 25 0.91 -3.81 -8.95
CA THR A 25 2.30 -3.34 -9.09
C THR A 25 2.64 -2.18 -8.15
N GLU A 26 1.69 -1.28 -7.88
CA GLU A 26 1.83 -0.20 -6.87
C GLU A 26 2.00 -0.75 -5.45
N PHE A 27 1.45 -1.94 -5.21
CA PHE A 27 1.51 -2.61 -3.92
C PHE A 27 2.64 -3.63 -3.79
N ALA A 28 3.36 -3.90 -4.87
CA ALA A 28 4.50 -4.81 -4.89
C ALA A 28 5.77 -4.14 -4.35
N CYS A 29 6.71 -4.96 -3.85
CA CYS A 29 8.02 -4.49 -3.46
C CYS A 29 8.86 -4.13 -4.70
N GLN A 30 9.23 -2.87 -4.84
CA GLN A 30 9.84 -2.30 -6.05
C GLN A 30 11.12 -3.01 -6.54
N GLY A 31 11.92 -3.61 -5.63
CA GLY A 31 13.15 -4.32 -6.00
C GLY A 31 13.06 -5.85 -6.07
N THR A 32 11.92 -6.47 -5.74
CA THR A 32 11.73 -7.93 -5.83
C THR A 32 10.46 -8.35 -6.59
N GLY A 33 9.54 -7.41 -6.84
CA GLY A 33 8.23 -7.66 -7.42
C GLY A 33 7.28 -8.48 -6.53
N LYS A 34 7.73 -8.93 -5.35
CA LYS A 34 6.93 -9.67 -4.36
C LYS A 34 5.73 -8.84 -3.90
N LEU A 35 4.59 -9.49 -3.71
CA LEU A 35 3.33 -8.84 -3.34
C LEU A 35 2.77 -9.46 -2.06
N LEU A 36 2.34 -8.63 -1.12
CA LEU A 36 1.61 -9.04 0.07
C LEU A 36 0.21 -8.42 0.04
N VAL A 37 -0.77 -9.20 -0.41
CA VAL A 37 -2.18 -8.80 -0.41
C VAL A 37 -2.69 -8.89 1.02
N LYS A 38 -3.12 -7.75 1.58
CA LYS A 38 -3.63 -7.64 2.94
C LYS A 38 -4.95 -6.87 2.90
N GLU A 39 -6.06 -7.59 2.76
CA GLU A 39 -7.41 -7.01 2.51
C GLU A 39 -7.69 -5.80 3.42
N PRO A 40 -7.54 -5.87 4.77
CA PRO A 40 -7.94 -4.77 5.64
C PRO A 40 -7.01 -3.54 5.59
N ALA A 41 -5.86 -3.66 4.92
CA ALA A 41 -4.99 -2.54 4.60
C ALA A 41 -5.41 -1.92 3.26
N LEU A 42 -5.62 -2.76 2.24
CA LEU A 42 -6.07 -2.39 0.90
C LEU A 42 -7.43 -1.67 0.91
N ASP A 43 -8.43 -2.23 1.60
CA ASP A 43 -9.78 -1.66 1.72
C ASP A 43 -9.76 -0.22 2.25
N LYS A 44 -8.86 0.08 3.20
CA LYS A 44 -8.68 1.44 3.73
C LYS A 44 -8.14 2.42 2.70
N ARG A 45 -7.23 1.98 1.82
CA ARG A 45 -6.71 2.83 0.72
C ARG A 45 -7.76 3.05 -0.34
N GLN A 46 -8.57 2.03 -0.65
CA GLN A 46 -9.72 2.15 -1.54
C GLN A 46 -10.75 3.16 -1.00
N ALA A 47 -11.07 3.09 0.30
CA ALA A 47 -11.98 4.03 0.96
C ALA A 47 -11.41 5.45 1.04
N LEU A 48 -10.13 5.62 1.44
CA LEU A 48 -9.43 6.91 1.42
C LEU A 48 -9.44 7.53 0.02
N ARG A 49 -9.17 6.73 -1.01
CA ARG A 49 -9.21 7.16 -2.42
C ARG A 49 -10.61 7.59 -2.87
N HIS A 50 -11.67 6.90 -2.43
CA HIS A 50 -13.06 7.33 -2.69
C HIS A 50 -13.44 8.61 -1.93
N ARG A 51 -12.84 8.86 -0.76
CA ARG A 51 -13.13 10.02 0.09
C ARG A 51 -12.40 11.30 -0.35
N LEU A 52 -11.24 11.16 -0.99
CA LEU A 52 -10.45 12.26 -1.60
C LEU A 52 -10.86 12.49 -3.07
N GLY A 53 -10.55 11.53 -3.95
CA GLY A 53 -11.17 11.33 -5.25
C GLY A 53 -11.14 12.44 -6.33
N LEU A 54 -10.08 13.18 -6.68
CA LEU A 54 -8.63 13.15 -6.45
C LEU A 54 -7.90 11.79 -6.62
N PRO A 55 -6.85 11.69 -7.47
CA PRO A 55 -5.90 10.57 -7.52
C PRO A 55 -5.12 10.35 -6.21
N LEU A 56 -4.87 9.11 -5.79
CA LEU A 56 -3.95 8.79 -4.68
C LEU A 56 -2.75 8.02 -5.23
N ILE A 57 -1.60 8.68 -5.36
CA ILE A 57 -0.41 8.08 -5.98
C ILE A 57 0.36 7.30 -4.91
N VAL A 58 0.46 5.97 -5.05
CA VAL A 58 1.27 5.15 -4.14
C VAL A 58 2.75 5.21 -4.57
N ARG A 59 3.60 5.78 -3.71
CA ARG A 59 5.05 5.89 -3.93
C ARG A 59 5.79 4.61 -3.50
N SER A 60 5.39 4.01 -2.39
CA SER A 60 5.86 2.69 -1.93
C SER A 60 4.85 2.00 -1.01
N ALA A 61 4.89 0.67 -0.94
CA ALA A 61 3.89 -0.11 -0.19
C ALA A 61 4.54 -1.31 0.53
N TYR A 62 4.26 -2.55 0.10
CA TYR A 62 4.96 -3.70 0.68
C TYR A 62 6.45 -3.64 0.39
N ARG A 63 7.28 -3.97 1.38
CA ARG A 63 8.74 -4.08 1.21
C ARG A 63 9.19 -5.43 1.73
N SER A 64 9.69 -6.28 0.84
CA SER A 64 10.12 -7.63 1.20
C SER A 64 11.37 -7.56 2.12
N PRO A 65 11.55 -8.49 3.09
CA PRO A 65 12.59 -8.37 4.11
C PRO A 65 14.03 -8.21 3.57
N GLU A 66 14.33 -8.83 2.44
CA GLU A 66 15.61 -8.72 1.73
C GLU A 66 15.83 -7.32 1.15
N HIS A 67 14.82 -6.72 0.51
CA HIS A 67 14.87 -5.34 0.04
C HIS A 67 14.95 -4.37 1.21
N ASN A 68 14.18 -4.59 2.27
CA ASN A 68 14.22 -3.75 3.47
C ASN A 68 15.61 -3.73 4.11
N ARG A 69 16.28 -4.89 4.20
CA ARG A 69 17.68 -4.95 4.65
C ARG A 69 18.63 -4.23 3.68
N ALA A 70 18.45 -4.38 2.37
CA ALA A 70 19.30 -3.75 1.36
C ALA A 70 19.24 -2.20 1.39
N VAL A 71 18.10 -1.62 1.75
CA VAL A 71 17.93 -0.16 1.92
C VAL A 71 18.13 0.32 3.37
N GLY A 72 18.67 -0.51 4.26
CA GLY A 72 18.94 -0.16 5.66
C GLY A 72 17.70 0.06 6.55
N GLY A 73 16.53 -0.42 6.13
CA GLY A 73 15.26 -0.21 6.82
C GLY A 73 15.06 -1.10 8.05
N GLU A 74 14.27 -0.61 9.01
CA GLU A 74 14.05 -1.28 10.30
C GLU A 74 13.39 -2.66 10.19
N THR A 75 13.81 -3.58 11.07
CA THR A 75 13.27 -4.95 11.18
C THR A 75 11.77 -5.02 11.47
N ARG A 76 11.17 -3.98 12.09
CA ARG A 76 9.74 -3.88 12.40
C ARG A 76 8.99 -2.85 11.54
N SER A 77 9.56 -2.47 10.39
CA SER A 77 8.96 -1.51 9.47
C SER A 77 7.56 -1.94 9.00
N LYS A 78 6.60 -1.01 9.01
CA LYS A 78 5.21 -1.27 8.59
C LYS A 78 5.06 -1.58 7.10
N HIS A 79 6.09 -1.32 6.29
CA HIS A 79 6.17 -1.81 4.91
C HIS A 79 6.40 -3.34 4.84
N VAL A 80 7.16 -3.91 5.79
CA VAL A 80 7.38 -5.37 5.87
C VAL A 80 6.12 -6.08 6.38
N ASP A 81 5.36 -5.45 7.28
CA ASP A 81 4.03 -5.92 7.72
C ASP A 81 2.97 -5.86 6.60
N GLY A 82 3.23 -5.20 5.46
CA GLY A 82 2.23 -4.86 4.45
C GLY A 82 1.12 -3.94 4.99
N ALA A 83 1.43 -3.13 6.02
CA ALA A 83 0.46 -2.30 6.73
C ALA A 83 0.52 -0.81 6.33
N ALA A 84 1.72 -0.28 6.07
CA ALA A 84 1.93 1.09 5.62
C ALA A 84 1.99 1.20 4.09
N SER A 85 1.67 2.39 3.58
CA SER A 85 1.90 2.79 2.19
C SER A 85 2.23 4.27 2.14
N GLU A 86 3.39 4.57 1.58
CA GLU A 86 3.82 5.93 1.28
C GLU A 86 3.02 6.44 0.09
N VAL A 87 2.32 7.55 0.27
CA VAL A 87 1.43 8.13 -0.73
C VAL A 87 1.82 9.59 -1.00
N ALA A 88 1.75 9.97 -2.27
CA ALA A 88 2.07 11.32 -2.70
C ALA A 88 0.89 12.27 -2.44
N MET A 89 1.21 13.46 -1.92
CA MET A 89 0.23 14.53 -1.67
C MET A 89 0.31 15.65 -2.72
N ASP A 90 1.10 15.47 -3.81
CA ASP A 90 1.38 16.51 -4.81
C ASP A 90 0.11 17.16 -5.42
N ASP A 91 -0.96 16.38 -5.59
CA ASP A 91 -2.26 16.80 -6.14
C ASP A 91 -3.34 17.11 -5.08
N HIS A 92 -2.98 17.22 -3.78
CA HIS A 92 -3.95 17.41 -2.68
C HIS A 92 -3.67 18.66 -1.86
N ASP A 93 -4.73 19.28 -1.32
CA ASP A 93 -4.57 20.20 -0.19
C ASP A 93 -4.10 19.40 1.04
N PRO A 94 -2.95 19.73 1.66
CA PRO A 94 -2.40 18.92 2.75
C PRO A 94 -3.30 18.89 4.00
N VAL A 95 -4.04 19.96 4.28
CA VAL A 95 -4.89 20.05 5.49
C VAL A 95 -6.14 19.20 5.34
N ALA A 96 -6.79 19.24 4.18
CA ALA A 96 -7.89 18.36 3.82
C ALA A 96 -7.44 16.90 3.74
N PHE A 97 -6.25 16.65 3.16
CA PHE A 97 -5.66 15.32 3.11
C PHE A 97 -5.41 14.76 4.50
N GLU A 98 -4.71 15.49 5.38
CA GLU A 98 -4.46 15.06 6.76
C GLU A 98 -5.75 14.89 7.57
N ALA A 99 -6.76 15.73 7.37
CA ALA A 99 -8.04 15.60 8.05
C ALA A 99 -8.73 14.27 7.71
N VAL A 100 -8.79 13.91 6.42
CA VAL A 100 -9.35 12.62 5.96
C VAL A 100 -8.44 11.46 6.35
N ALA A 101 -7.13 11.58 6.14
CA ALA A 101 -6.17 10.53 6.51
C ALA A 101 -6.20 10.23 8.02
N ARG A 102 -6.46 11.22 8.88
CA ARG A 102 -6.62 11.05 10.34
C ARG A 102 -7.99 10.49 10.74
N GLU A 103 -9.06 10.79 9.99
CA GLU A 103 -10.39 10.16 10.16
C GLU A 103 -10.32 8.64 9.91
N TRP A 104 -9.54 8.19 8.92
CA TRP A 104 -9.47 6.79 8.48
C TRP A 104 -8.22 6.03 8.97
N GLY A 105 -7.17 6.74 9.40
CA GLY A 105 -5.81 6.23 9.55
C GLY A 105 -5.23 6.39 10.96
N LYS A 106 -5.52 5.42 11.83
CA LYS A 106 -4.50 4.98 12.80
C LYS A 106 -3.50 4.09 12.07
N GLY A 107 -2.42 4.70 11.59
CA GLY A 107 -1.34 4.06 10.83
C GLY A 107 -1.51 4.23 9.32
N VAL A 108 -1.12 5.41 8.83
CA VAL A 108 -0.54 5.55 7.49
C VAL A 108 0.92 5.10 7.58
#